data_AF-A0A530AEL9-F1
#
_entry.id   AF-A0A530AEL9-F1
#
_cell.length_a   1.000
_cell.length_b   1.000
_cell.length_c   1.000
_cell.angle_alpha   90.00
_cell.angle_beta   90.00
_cell.angle_gamma   90.00
#
_symmetry.space_group_name_H-M   'P 1'
#
loop_
_entity.id
_entity.type
_entity.pdbx_description
1 polymer ?
#
loop_
_entity_poly.entity_id
_entity_poly.type
_entity_poly.pdbx_seq_one_letter_code
_entity_poly.pdbx_strand_id
1 'polypeptide(L)'
;DPTEATVRWCDAHGVLISTRRGREDYHRKTWPRRTRCKEGNLAFFYDHYGYERYDFVAQMDADHVPTPSYLREILYPFADPAVGYVSAPSICDNNANESWAARGRLFVEGMLHGPLQSGYTSNGAPLCIGSHYAVRTIALRQAGGLGPELAEDHSTSMLINAAGWRGVHAIDAIANGDGPQTFADLIIQEFQWSRSLTTILLEYTPAYLSKLSPRLRRQFVFCQLWYPMFALFAMATYAMPIYALLSGNNFANVAYPEFLFYYMPSAAIPIAMVIFLKRLGLSRPFSAKAISWEGTLFHLFARWPWVMAGTLASVRDYLTKSFVDFRVTPKGSGPKHLLPARVIVPYALLAVGASLPVLLVEHPSRALGFYWLAAFNATIYGLLVVVIVGKHLTENRISLRQNEGKFALQGSLAAIAVLIPLAGFYDRGLQGIYGLQQGAGLHIVKVTYPVSGAGRGELGSQRFVFDLGWGE
;
A
#
# COMPACT_ATOMS: atom_id res chain seq x y z
N ASP A 1 -19.99 13.00 18.25
CA ASP A 1 -20.61 12.92 19.57
C ASP A 1 -21.57 11.75 19.63
N PRO A 2 -21.74 11.11 20.81
CA PRO A 2 -22.74 10.06 20.97
C PRO A 2 -24.13 10.65 20.72
N THR A 3 -24.93 9.97 19.91
CA THR A 3 -26.34 10.34 19.69
C THR A 3 -27.15 10.02 20.94
N GLU A 4 -28.33 10.63 21.10
CA GLU A 4 -29.22 10.26 22.21
C GLU A 4 -29.58 8.76 22.20
N ALA A 5 -29.71 8.16 21.01
CA ALA A 5 -29.93 6.73 20.87
C ALA A 5 -28.75 5.92 21.41
N THR A 6 -27.52 6.35 21.14
CA THR A 6 -26.30 5.76 21.71
C THR A 6 -26.27 5.88 23.22
N VAL A 7 -26.61 7.06 23.77
CA VAL A 7 -26.62 7.29 25.22
C VAL A 7 -27.63 6.37 25.92
N ARG A 8 -28.87 6.33 25.44
CA ARG A 8 -29.91 5.43 25.99
C ARG A 8 -29.50 3.96 25.92
N TRP A 9 -28.88 3.54 24.82
CA TRP A 9 -28.39 2.17 24.69
C TRP A 9 -27.29 1.87 25.71
N CYS A 10 -26.32 2.77 25.86
CA CYS A 10 -25.23 2.63 26.83
C CYS A 10 -25.75 2.54 28.27
N ASP A 11 -26.67 3.42 28.66
CA ASP A 11 -27.27 3.42 29.99
C ASP A 11 -28.01 2.11 30.28
N ALA A 12 -28.77 1.59 29.30
CA ALA A 12 -29.50 0.33 29.43
C ALA A 12 -28.60 -0.91 29.57
N HIS A 13 -27.34 -0.84 29.11
CA HIS A 13 -26.39 -1.95 29.12
C HIS A 13 -25.24 -1.76 30.12
N GLY A 14 -25.28 -0.71 30.95
CA GLY A 14 -24.21 -0.40 31.91
C GLY A 14 -22.89 0.00 31.25
N VAL A 15 -22.92 0.49 30.01
CA VAL A 15 -21.74 0.93 29.27
C VAL A 15 -21.47 2.40 29.60
N LEU A 16 -20.30 2.69 30.16
CA LEU A 16 -19.90 4.05 30.49
C LEU A 16 -19.47 4.82 29.24
N ILE A 17 -19.80 6.12 29.19
CA ILE A 17 -19.45 7.01 28.08
C ILE A 17 -18.34 7.97 28.50
N SER A 18 -17.27 8.00 27.71
CA SER A 18 -16.23 9.04 27.79
C SER A 18 -16.36 9.98 26.60
N THR A 19 -16.49 11.29 26.85
CA THR A 19 -16.66 12.29 25.79
C THR A 19 -15.96 13.61 26.12
N ARG A 20 -15.37 14.22 25.10
CA ARG A 20 -14.75 15.56 25.16
C ARG A 20 -15.71 16.69 24.78
N ARG A 21 -16.99 16.40 24.55
CA ARG A 21 -17.98 17.40 24.15
C ARG A 21 -18.05 18.49 25.24
N GLY A 22 -17.83 19.75 24.84
CA GLY A 22 -17.84 20.90 25.75
C GLY A 22 -16.57 21.09 26.59
N ARG A 23 -15.51 20.31 26.35
CA ARG A 23 -14.23 20.40 27.08
C ARG A 23 -13.18 21.19 26.28
N GLU A 24 -13.42 22.49 26.11
CA GLU A 24 -12.48 23.39 25.41
C GLU A 24 -11.12 23.49 26.13
N ASP A 25 -11.12 23.30 27.46
CA ASP A 25 -9.93 23.23 28.32
C ASP A 25 -8.95 22.12 27.92
N TYR A 26 -9.44 21.07 27.24
CA TYR A 26 -8.65 19.90 26.87
C TYR A 26 -8.19 19.89 25.41
N HIS A 27 -8.60 20.89 24.62
CA HIS A 27 -8.35 20.93 23.17
C HIS A 27 -6.99 21.57 22.83
N ARG A 28 -6.10 20.83 22.17
CA ARG A 28 -4.80 21.33 21.69
C ARG A 28 -4.70 21.29 20.16
N LYS A 29 -3.95 22.25 19.59
CA LYS A 29 -3.67 22.31 18.14
C LYS A 29 -2.62 21.29 17.70
N THR A 30 -1.66 21.00 18.57
CA THR A 30 -0.57 20.06 18.34
C THR A 30 -0.64 18.90 19.33
N TRP A 31 0.08 17.81 19.03
CA TRP A 31 0.27 16.74 20.00
C TRP A 31 1.00 17.26 21.25
N PRO A 32 0.71 16.73 22.46
CA PRO A 32 -0.30 15.71 22.78
C PRO A 32 -1.72 16.28 22.91
N ARG A 33 -2.75 15.41 22.86
CA ARG A 33 -4.19 15.72 23.06
C ARG A 33 -4.79 16.58 21.96
N ARG A 34 -4.52 16.22 20.71
CA ARG A 34 -4.94 17.04 19.57
C ARG A 34 -6.48 17.05 19.41
N THR A 35 -7.00 18.18 18.95
CA THR A 35 -8.43 18.36 18.66
C THR A 35 -8.84 17.56 17.42
N ARG A 36 -10.05 16.98 17.44
CA ARG A 36 -10.67 16.26 16.29
C ARG A 36 -9.85 15.07 15.73
N CYS A 37 -9.07 14.40 16.57
CA CYS A 37 -8.42 13.13 16.23
C CYS A 37 -8.75 12.01 17.22
N LYS A 38 -8.49 10.78 16.78
CA LYS A 38 -8.63 9.56 17.57
C LYS A 38 -7.74 9.59 18.82
N GLU A 39 -6.45 9.89 18.65
CA GLU A 39 -5.48 10.09 19.74
C GLU A 39 -6.06 10.93 20.88
N GLY A 40 -6.56 12.13 20.57
CA GLY A 40 -7.05 13.04 21.60
C GLY A 40 -8.31 12.54 22.33
N ASN A 41 -9.19 11.78 21.64
CA ASN A 41 -10.36 11.17 22.29
C ASN A 41 -9.92 10.08 23.27
N LEU A 42 -8.99 9.23 22.85
CA LEU A 42 -8.44 8.19 23.71
C LEU A 42 -7.62 8.78 24.87
N ALA A 43 -6.81 9.82 24.62
CA ALA A 43 -6.03 10.50 25.65
C ALA A 43 -6.94 11.06 26.77
N PHE A 44 -8.09 11.62 26.41
CA PHE A 44 -9.06 12.09 27.40
C PHE A 44 -9.62 10.96 28.25
N PHE A 45 -9.95 9.83 27.63
CA PHE A 45 -10.35 8.64 28.38
C PHE A 45 -9.25 8.20 29.35
N TYR A 46 -7.99 8.11 28.90
CA TYR A 46 -6.89 7.69 29.76
C TYR A 46 -6.65 8.63 30.93
N ASP A 47 -6.62 9.94 30.67
CA ASP A 47 -6.35 10.97 31.68
C ASP A 47 -7.43 11.04 32.78
N HIS A 48 -8.71 10.78 32.45
CA HIS A 48 -9.82 10.93 33.40
C HIS A 48 -10.31 9.60 33.98
N TYR A 49 -10.06 8.47 33.31
CA TYR A 49 -10.61 7.17 33.70
C TYR A 49 -9.58 6.05 33.56
N GLY A 50 -8.95 5.93 32.39
CA GLY A 50 -8.12 4.79 32.02
C GLY A 50 -7.01 4.52 33.03
N TYR A 51 -6.18 5.51 33.32
CA TYR A 51 -5.03 5.31 34.20
C TYR A 51 -5.38 5.15 35.70
N GLU A 52 -6.55 5.59 36.12
CA GLU A 52 -6.99 5.50 37.52
C GLU A 52 -7.74 4.21 37.79
N ARG A 53 -8.58 3.77 36.85
CA ARG A 53 -9.59 2.72 37.07
C ARG A 53 -9.25 1.37 36.45
N TYR A 54 -8.28 1.31 35.53
CA TYR A 54 -8.02 0.10 34.74
C TYR A 54 -6.53 -0.23 34.74
N ASP A 55 -6.19 -1.51 34.93
CA ASP A 55 -4.83 -2.02 34.75
C ASP A 55 -4.48 -2.24 33.27
N PHE A 56 -5.49 -2.65 32.50
CA PHE A 56 -5.40 -2.91 31.07
C PHE A 56 -6.55 -2.27 30.32
N VAL A 57 -6.27 -1.74 29.14
CA VAL A 57 -7.27 -1.17 28.25
C VAL A 57 -7.11 -1.79 26.88
N ALA A 58 -8.12 -2.52 26.42
CA ALA A 58 -8.28 -2.90 25.03
C ALA A 58 -9.16 -1.85 24.34
N GLN A 59 -8.75 -1.42 23.16
CA GLN A 59 -9.49 -0.45 22.35
C GLN A 59 -9.93 -1.10 21.03
N MET A 60 -10.99 -0.55 20.42
CA MET A 60 -11.53 -1.03 19.16
C MET A 60 -12.22 0.11 18.42
N ASP A 61 -12.07 0.19 17.11
CA ASP A 61 -12.85 1.10 16.27
C ASP A 61 -14.29 0.58 16.17
N ALA A 62 -15.26 1.49 16.02
CA ALA A 62 -16.68 1.14 16.05
C ALA A 62 -17.16 0.25 14.88
N ASP A 63 -16.37 0.15 13.82
CA ASP A 63 -16.62 -0.69 12.63
C ASP A 63 -16.00 -2.10 12.72
N HIS A 64 -15.39 -2.45 13.86
CA HIS A 64 -14.77 -3.75 14.07
C HIS A 64 -15.51 -4.56 15.13
N VAL A 65 -15.85 -5.79 14.77
CA VAL A 65 -16.59 -6.74 15.61
C VAL A 65 -15.62 -7.80 16.12
N PRO A 66 -15.30 -7.80 17.44
CA PRO A 66 -14.45 -8.82 18.03
C PRO A 66 -15.15 -10.17 18.13
N THR A 67 -14.38 -11.25 18.00
CA THR A 67 -14.86 -12.60 18.31
C THR A 67 -15.09 -12.77 19.82
N PRO A 68 -15.94 -13.73 20.25
CA PRO A 68 -16.19 -13.96 21.67
C PRO A 68 -14.93 -14.26 22.51
N SER A 69 -13.86 -14.80 21.90
CA SER A 69 -12.59 -15.09 22.57
C SER A 69 -11.62 -13.90 22.60
N TYR A 70 -11.89 -12.79 21.90
CA TYR A 70 -10.94 -11.70 21.67
C TYR A 70 -10.27 -11.19 22.96
N LEU A 71 -11.07 -10.90 23.99
CA LEU A 71 -10.54 -10.37 25.25
C LEU A 71 -9.66 -11.37 25.98
N ARG A 72 -9.97 -12.68 25.90
CA ARG A 72 -9.12 -13.72 26.48
C ARG A 72 -7.76 -13.76 25.78
N GLU A 73 -7.76 -13.75 24.45
CA GLU A 73 -6.53 -13.86 23.66
C GLU A 73 -5.65 -12.61 23.76
N ILE A 74 -6.24 -11.40 23.72
CA ILE A 74 -5.48 -10.14 23.81
C ILE A 74 -4.90 -9.92 25.21
N LEU A 75 -5.56 -10.43 26.26
CA LEU A 75 -5.10 -10.26 27.64
C LEU A 75 -4.06 -11.30 28.06
N TYR A 76 -4.08 -12.49 27.44
CA TYR A 76 -3.21 -13.61 27.80
C TYR A 76 -1.72 -13.24 27.93
N PRO A 77 -1.10 -12.46 27.02
CA PRO A 77 0.32 -12.13 27.13
C PRO A 77 0.70 -11.22 28.30
N PHE A 78 -0.26 -10.49 28.90
CA PHE A 78 0.02 -9.63 30.05
C PHE A 78 0.30 -10.39 31.35
N ALA A 79 0.16 -11.72 31.34
CA ALA A 79 0.67 -12.59 32.40
C ALA A 79 2.18 -12.38 32.65
N ASP A 80 2.92 -12.01 31.61
CA ASP A 80 4.29 -11.52 31.77
C ASP A 80 4.28 -10.04 32.22
N PRO A 81 4.82 -9.71 33.41
CA PRO A 81 4.88 -8.34 33.91
C PRO A 81 5.74 -7.40 33.05
N ALA A 82 6.62 -7.90 32.18
CA ALA A 82 7.42 -7.08 31.27
C ALA A 82 6.64 -6.61 30.03
N VAL A 83 5.45 -7.19 29.76
CA VAL A 83 4.63 -6.84 28.61
C VAL A 83 3.84 -5.56 28.91
N GLY A 84 4.11 -4.52 28.14
CA GLY A 84 3.44 -3.22 28.23
C GLY A 84 2.31 -3.04 27.23
N TYR A 85 2.30 -3.78 26.12
CA TYR A 85 1.20 -3.77 25.15
C TYR A 85 1.10 -5.09 24.39
N VAL A 86 -0.08 -5.35 23.87
CA VAL A 86 -0.38 -6.51 23.03
C VAL A 86 -1.07 -6.03 21.77
N SER A 87 -0.49 -6.33 20.61
CA SER A 87 -1.09 -6.07 19.30
C SER A 87 -1.91 -7.27 18.84
N ALA A 88 -2.89 -7.04 17.98
CA ALA A 88 -3.72 -8.06 17.36
C ALA A 88 -3.87 -7.83 15.84
N PRO A 89 -4.25 -8.86 15.09
CA PRO A 89 -4.54 -8.74 13.66
C PRO A 89 -5.67 -7.73 13.38
N SER A 90 -5.45 -6.79 12.47
CA SER A 90 -6.49 -5.89 11.96
C SER A 90 -7.11 -6.47 10.69
N ILE A 91 -8.12 -7.33 10.84
CA ILE A 91 -8.76 -8.01 9.70
C ILE A 91 -9.92 -7.17 9.16
N CYS A 92 -9.76 -6.66 7.94
CA CYS A 92 -10.76 -5.83 7.27
C CYS A 92 -11.43 -6.59 6.10
N ASP A 93 -12.24 -7.61 6.40
CA ASP A 93 -12.81 -8.52 5.41
C ASP A 93 -14.34 -8.47 5.23
N ASN A 94 -15.06 -7.70 6.06
CA ASN A 94 -16.54 -7.64 6.01
C ASN A 94 -17.11 -7.32 4.62
N ASN A 95 -16.47 -6.39 3.89
CA ASN A 95 -16.87 -5.97 2.55
C ASN A 95 -15.96 -6.52 1.43
N ALA A 96 -15.15 -7.54 1.72
CA ALA A 96 -14.23 -8.13 0.74
C ALA A 96 -14.96 -8.74 -0.46
N ASN A 97 -16.17 -9.24 -0.30
CA ASN A 97 -16.96 -9.79 -1.41
C ASN A 97 -17.49 -8.72 -2.37
N GLU A 98 -17.56 -7.46 -1.92
CA GLU A 98 -18.20 -6.37 -2.66
C GLU A 98 -17.19 -5.43 -3.34
N SER A 99 -15.94 -5.40 -2.86
CA SER A 99 -14.93 -4.43 -3.28
C SER A 99 -13.61 -5.12 -3.62
N TRP A 100 -13.15 -5.02 -4.87
CA TRP A 100 -11.81 -5.49 -5.24
C TRP A 100 -10.70 -4.72 -4.52
N ALA A 101 -10.95 -3.44 -4.20
CA ALA A 101 -10.04 -2.60 -3.43
C ALA A 101 -9.85 -3.14 -2.00
N ALA A 102 -10.95 -3.58 -1.38
CA ALA A 102 -10.90 -4.24 -0.07
C ALA A 102 -10.10 -5.55 -0.13
N ARG A 103 -10.36 -6.42 -1.13
CA ARG A 103 -9.59 -7.65 -1.33
C ARG A 103 -8.12 -7.40 -1.60
N GLY A 104 -7.81 -6.41 -2.44
CA GLY A 104 -6.44 -6.03 -2.80
C GLY A 104 -5.62 -5.71 -1.57
N ARG A 105 -6.15 -4.89 -0.64
CA ARG A 105 -5.49 -4.62 0.64
C ARG A 105 -5.44 -5.86 1.54
N LEU A 106 -6.57 -6.53 1.73
CA LEU A 106 -6.69 -7.69 2.62
C LEU A 106 -5.66 -8.78 2.30
N PHE A 107 -5.47 -9.08 1.01
CA PHE A 107 -4.53 -10.10 0.58
C PHE A 107 -3.06 -9.70 0.77
N VAL A 108 -2.74 -8.41 0.57
CA VAL A 108 -1.39 -7.87 0.78
C VAL A 108 -1.02 -7.84 2.26
N GLU A 109 -1.95 -7.43 3.11
CA GLU A 109 -1.72 -7.31 4.57
C GLU A 109 -1.79 -8.65 5.30
N GLY A 110 -2.23 -9.72 4.64
CA GLY A 110 -2.36 -11.05 5.24
C GLY A 110 -1.08 -11.60 5.89
N MET A 111 0.08 -11.26 5.32
CA MET A 111 1.40 -11.62 5.86
C MET A 111 1.86 -10.63 6.95
N LEU A 112 1.44 -9.37 6.86
CA LEU A 112 1.75 -8.35 7.85
C LEU A 112 1.11 -8.72 9.18
N HIS A 113 -0.22 -8.93 9.21
CA HIS A 113 -1.02 -9.20 10.41
C HIS A 113 -0.82 -10.59 11.02
N GLY A 114 0.02 -11.43 10.44
CA GLY A 114 0.25 -12.80 10.91
C GLY A 114 1.74 -13.05 11.19
N PRO A 115 2.46 -13.65 10.23
CA PRO A 115 3.85 -14.06 10.46
C PRO A 115 4.80 -12.89 10.74
N LEU A 116 4.60 -11.71 10.13
CA LEU A 116 5.52 -10.59 10.35
C LEU A 116 5.42 -10.04 11.78
N GLN A 117 4.21 -9.76 12.27
CA GLN A 117 4.02 -9.31 13.67
C GLN A 117 4.41 -10.41 14.67
N SER A 118 4.14 -11.67 14.36
CA SER A 118 4.59 -12.80 15.19
C SER A 118 6.12 -12.86 15.25
N GLY A 119 6.81 -12.60 14.14
CA GLY A 119 8.27 -12.46 14.09
C GLY A 119 8.76 -11.29 14.96
N TYR A 120 8.09 -10.14 14.92
CA TYR A 120 8.44 -8.97 15.74
C TYR A 120 8.20 -9.17 17.24
N THR A 121 7.35 -10.12 17.63
CA THR A 121 7.20 -10.54 19.03
C THR A 121 8.51 -11.11 19.59
N SER A 122 9.32 -11.80 18.77
CA SER A 122 10.63 -12.31 19.21
C SER A 122 11.62 -11.19 19.57
N ASN A 123 11.50 -10.04 18.90
CA ASN A 123 12.26 -8.82 19.22
C ASN A 123 11.61 -7.99 20.33
N GLY A 124 10.40 -8.36 20.77
CA GLY A 124 9.64 -7.64 21.78
C GLY A 124 8.96 -6.38 21.28
N ALA A 125 8.79 -6.19 19.97
CA ALA A 125 8.23 -4.95 19.42
C ALA A 125 7.33 -5.16 18.20
N PRO A 126 6.28 -6.01 18.26
CA PRO A 126 5.25 -5.98 17.23
C PRO A 126 4.60 -4.59 17.18
N LEU A 127 4.14 -4.18 16.01
CA LEU A 127 3.56 -2.85 15.82
C LEU A 127 2.07 -2.90 16.16
N CYS A 128 1.60 -1.91 16.91
CA CYS A 128 0.15 -1.69 17.01
C CYS A 128 -0.35 -1.18 15.65
N ILE A 129 -1.46 -1.74 15.17
CA ILE A 129 -2.08 -1.35 13.90
C ILE A 129 -3.57 -1.11 14.10
N GLY A 130 -4.03 0.07 13.70
CA GLY A 130 -5.39 0.54 13.87
C GLY A 130 -5.79 0.63 15.34
N SER A 131 -6.96 0.10 15.66
CA SER A 131 -7.44 -0.03 17.03
C SER A 131 -7.09 -1.36 17.69
N HIS A 132 -6.48 -2.30 16.98
CA HIS A 132 -6.36 -3.70 17.41
C HIS A 132 -5.17 -3.91 18.35
N TYR A 133 -5.22 -3.27 19.50
CA TYR A 133 -4.23 -3.47 20.55
C TYR A 133 -4.81 -3.20 21.93
N ALA A 134 -4.18 -3.82 22.93
CA ALA A 134 -4.39 -3.53 24.33
C ALA A 134 -3.10 -3.01 24.95
N VAL A 135 -3.22 -2.18 25.98
CA VAL A 135 -2.09 -1.64 26.72
C VAL A 135 -2.23 -1.92 28.21
N ARG A 136 -1.10 -2.11 28.87
CA ARG A 136 -0.98 -1.96 30.32
C ARG A 136 -0.93 -0.47 30.62
N THR A 137 -1.86 0.03 31.42
CA THR A 137 -2.05 1.48 31.63
C THR A 137 -0.83 2.14 32.26
N ILE A 138 -0.14 1.44 33.17
CA ILE A 138 1.13 1.92 33.75
C ILE A 138 2.24 2.08 32.70
N ALA A 139 2.31 1.18 31.72
CA ALA A 139 3.31 1.24 30.65
C ALA A 139 3.04 2.43 29.72
N LEU A 140 1.77 2.62 29.34
CA LEU A 140 1.34 3.77 28.53
C LEU A 140 1.61 5.10 29.26
N ARG A 141 1.32 5.17 30.57
CA ARG A 141 1.59 6.36 31.39
C ARG A 141 3.09 6.68 31.43
N GLN A 142 3.94 5.68 31.65
CA GLN A 142 5.40 5.85 31.66
C GLN A 142 5.96 6.24 30.29
N ALA A 143 5.35 5.79 29.21
CA ALA A 143 5.69 6.18 27.84
C ALA A 143 5.31 7.64 27.50
N GLY A 144 4.52 8.30 28.35
CA GLY A 144 4.03 9.67 28.13
C GLY A 144 2.65 9.74 27.47
N GLY A 145 1.94 8.62 27.38
CA GLY A 145 0.63 8.52 26.74
C GLY A 145 0.68 8.02 25.30
N LEU A 146 -0.40 8.27 24.57
CA LEU A 146 -0.52 7.89 23.16
C LEU A 146 0.41 8.72 22.29
N GLY A 147 0.95 8.07 21.26
CA GLY A 147 1.90 8.67 20.36
C GLY A 147 1.29 9.72 19.41
N PRO A 148 2.14 10.51 18.74
CA PRO A 148 1.73 11.54 17.80
C PRO A 148 1.26 10.97 16.45
N GLU A 149 0.78 11.90 15.62
CA GLU A 149 0.40 11.69 14.22
C GLU A 149 -0.86 10.84 14.01
N LEU A 150 -1.23 10.59 12.73
CA LEU A 150 -2.37 9.74 12.38
C LEU A 150 -2.11 8.25 12.63
N ALA A 151 -0.87 7.81 12.47
CA ALA A 151 -0.42 6.48 12.87
C ALA A 151 -0.01 6.51 14.35
N GLU A 152 -0.94 6.95 15.21
CA GLU A 152 -0.69 7.05 16.66
C GLU A 152 -0.39 5.69 17.28
N ASP A 153 -0.94 4.64 16.69
CA ASP A 153 -0.73 3.24 17.02
C ASP A 153 0.75 2.85 16.88
N HIS A 154 1.35 3.10 15.71
CA HIS A 154 2.76 2.84 15.43
C HIS A 154 3.65 3.63 16.39
N SER A 155 3.40 4.93 16.53
CA SER A 155 4.20 5.77 17.42
C SER A 155 4.03 5.36 18.88
N THR A 156 2.83 4.99 19.34
CA THR A 156 2.60 4.43 20.69
C THR A 156 3.43 3.19 20.94
N SER A 157 3.50 2.25 19.99
CA SER A 157 4.33 1.05 20.14
C SER A 157 5.82 1.40 20.33
N MET A 158 6.33 2.39 19.57
CA MET A 158 7.70 2.88 19.72
C MET A 158 7.94 3.54 21.08
N LEU A 159 7.00 4.37 21.54
CA LEU A 159 7.11 5.06 22.84
C LEU A 159 7.13 4.09 24.02
N ILE A 160 6.25 3.08 24.00
CA ILE A 160 6.21 2.05 25.05
C ILE A 160 7.51 1.23 25.06
N ASN A 161 8.04 0.86 23.88
CA ASN A 161 9.35 0.21 23.79
C ASN A 161 10.51 1.11 24.27
N ALA A 162 10.47 2.40 23.95
CA ALA A 162 11.47 3.37 24.42
C ALA A 162 11.40 3.62 25.93
N ALA A 163 10.25 3.33 26.57
CA ALA A 163 10.08 3.32 28.02
C ALA A 163 10.55 1.99 28.68
N GLY A 164 11.06 1.04 27.90
CA GLY A 164 11.63 -0.21 28.39
C GLY A 164 10.66 -1.39 28.46
N TRP A 165 9.44 -1.25 27.95
CA TRP A 165 8.43 -2.30 27.96
C TRP A 165 8.46 -3.15 26.69
N ARG A 166 8.00 -4.40 26.81
CA ARG A 166 7.89 -5.34 25.70
C ARG A 166 6.48 -5.35 25.09
N GLY A 167 6.40 -5.56 23.79
CA GLY A 167 5.18 -5.88 23.06
C GLY A 167 5.07 -7.35 22.68
N VAL A 168 3.84 -7.86 22.61
CA VAL A 168 3.51 -9.20 22.10
C VAL A 168 2.40 -9.11 21.05
N HIS A 169 2.40 -10.02 20.06
CA HIS A 169 1.34 -10.12 19.08
C HIS A 169 0.42 -11.31 19.40
N ALA A 170 -0.82 -11.04 19.78
CA ALA A 170 -1.84 -12.04 19.99
C ALA A 170 -2.52 -12.39 18.66
N ILE A 171 -1.91 -13.32 17.91
CA ILE A 171 -2.36 -13.72 16.57
C ILE A 171 -3.79 -14.28 16.52
N ASP A 172 -4.32 -14.74 17.66
CA ASP A 172 -5.66 -15.34 17.79
C ASP A 172 -6.70 -14.36 18.39
N ALA A 173 -6.29 -13.13 18.74
CA ALA A 173 -7.21 -12.06 19.09
C ALA A 173 -7.87 -11.50 17.82
N ILE A 174 -8.93 -12.18 17.35
CA ILE A 174 -9.58 -11.86 16.07
C ILE A 174 -10.72 -10.85 16.23
N ALA A 175 -10.67 -9.78 15.46
CA ALA A 175 -11.76 -8.85 15.21
C ALA A 175 -11.86 -8.53 13.72
N ASN A 176 -13.09 -8.50 13.19
CA ASN A 176 -13.35 -8.30 11.76
C ASN A 176 -14.02 -6.94 11.54
N GLY A 177 -13.52 -6.17 10.59
CA GLY A 177 -14.07 -4.86 10.26
C GLY A 177 -14.19 -4.59 8.77
N ASP A 178 -14.60 -3.38 8.47
CA ASP A 178 -14.79 -2.94 7.09
C ASP A 178 -13.47 -2.52 6.44
N GLY A 179 -13.21 -3.04 5.25
CA GLY A 179 -12.16 -2.55 4.36
C GLY A 179 -12.58 -1.28 3.62
N PRO A 180 -11.70 -0.73 2.77
CA PRO A 180 -12.01 0.43 1.95
C PRO A 180 -13.22 0.17 1.04
N GLN A 181 -14.21 1.05 1.15
CA GLN A 181 -15.49 0.98 0.43
C GLN A 181 -15.36 1.25 -1.07
N THR A 182 -14.35 2.03 -1.45
CA THR A 182 -14.02 2.34 -2.84
C THR A 182 -12.50 2.36 -3.04
N PHE A 183 -12.07 2.29 -4.30
CA PHE A 183 -10.66 2.47 -4.65
C PHE A 183 -10.14 3.87 -4.26
N ALA A 184 -10.99 4.91 -4.31
CA ALA A 184 -10.61 6.25 -3.87
C ALA A 184 -10.31 6.30 -2.36
N ASP A 185 -11.09 5.60 -1.53
CA ASP A 185 -10.85 5.52 -0.09
C ASP A 185 -9.55 4.79 0.22
N LEU A 186 -9.28 3.70 -0.52
CA LEU A 186 -8.05 2.92 -0.42
C LEU A 186 -6.81 3.82 -0.61
N ILE A 187 -6.72 4.56 -1.72
CA ILE A 187 -5.55 5.39 -2.01
C ILE A 187 -5.41 6.60 -1.08
N ILE A 188 -6.52 7.14 -0.57
CA ILE A 188 -6.48 8.22 0.43
C ILE A 188 -5.85 7.69 1.71
N GLN A 189 -6.23 6.49 2.14
CA GLN A 189 -5.62 5.84 3.31
C GLN A 189 -4.13 5.56 3.08
N GLU A 190 -3.73 5.05 1.90
CA GLU A 190 -2.30 4.84 1.60
C GLU A 190 -1.49 6.14 1.65
N PHE A 191 -2.01 7.23 1.07
CA PHE A 191 -1.38 8.55 1.15
C PHE A 191 -1.24 9.03 2.59
N GLN A 192 -2.29 8.85 3.40
CA GLN A 192 -2.31 9.28 4.79
C GLN A 192 -1.33 8.47 5.65
N TRP A 193 -1.28 7.15 5.48
CA TRP A 193 -0.38 6.27 6.20
C TRP A 193 1.08 6.52 5.83
N SER A 194 1.40 6.64 4.53
CA SER A 194 2.77 6.91 4.10
C SER A 194 3.28 8.27 4.58
N ARG A 195 2.43 9.30 4.50
CA ARG A 195 2.74 10.64 5.02
C ARG A 195 2.98 10.60 6.53
N SER A 196 2.05 10.01 7.28
CA SER A 196 2.12 9.96 8.75
C SER A 196 3.36 9.21 9.23
N LEU A 197 3.68 8.06 8.64
CA LEU A 197 4.84 7.27 9.03
C LEU A 197 6.16 7.98 8.72
N THR A 198 6.21 8.70 7.58
CA THR A 198 7.37 9.53 7.22
C THR A 198 7.51 10.73 8.16
N THR A 199 6.41 11.36 8.58
CA THR A 199 6.46 12.43 9.59
C THR A 199 6.95 11.90 10.94
N ILE A 200 6.50 10.71 11.36
CA ILE A 200 7.02 10.05 12.57
C ILE A 200 8.53 9.82 12.46
N LEU A 201 9.02 9.37 11.30
CA LEU A 201 10.46 9.16 11.06
C LEU A 201 11.27 10.45 11.19
N LEU A 202 10.79 11.55 10.59
CA LEU A 202 11.55 12.80 10.47
C LEU A 202 11.47 13.67 11.73
N GLU A 203 10.30 13.74 12.37
CA GLU A 203 10.05 14.68 13.47
C GLU A 203 10.21 14.05 14.86
N TYR A 204 9.72 12.83 15.05
CA TYR A 204 9.55 12.27 16.40
C TYR A 204 10.59 11.20 16.72
N THR A 205 10.83 10.28 15.79
CA THR A 205 11.72 9.13 15.98
C THR A 205 13.12 9.51 16.47
N PRO A 206 13.79 10.56 15.95
CA PRO A 206 15.15 10.92 16.38
C PRO A 206 15.28 11.12 17.90
N ALA A 207 14.24 11.65 18.55
CA ALA A 207 14.22 11.89 19.99
C ALA A 207 14.16 10.60 20.85
N TYR A 208 13.76 9.47 20.25
CA TYR A 208 13.59 8.18 20.95
C TYR A 208 14.64 7.14 20.55
N LEU A 209 15.42 7.34 19.48
CA LEU A 209 16.41 6.37 19.00
C LEU A 209 17.46 6.01 20.06
N SER A 210 17.88 6.96 20.90
CA SER A 210 18.86 6.73 21.97
C SER A 210 18.33 5.86 23.11
N LYS A 211 17.00 5.84 23.31
CA LYS A 211 16.31 5.05 24.34
C LYS A 211 16.01 3.62 23.90
N LEU A 212 16.10 3.35 22.60
CA LEU A 212 15.86 2.02 22.02
C LEU A 212 17.16 1.21 21.93
N SER A 213 17.05 -0.10 22.17
CA SER A 213 18.15 -1.04 21.91
C SER A 213 18.53 -1.04 20.42
N PRO A 214 19.77 -1.39 20.04
CA PRO A 214 20.19 -1.39 18.64
C PRO A 214 19.32 -2.25 17.71
N ARG A 215 18.74 -3.34 18.23
CA ARG A 215 17.81 -4.20 17.47
C ARG A 215 16.49 -3.49 17.22
N LEU A 216 15.88 -2.91 18.26
CA LEU A 216 14.65 -2.14 18.15
C LEU A 216 14.82 -0.90 17.28
N ARG A 217 15.95 -0.20 17.41
CA ARG A 217 16.32 0.94 16.58
C ARG A 217 16.27 0.60 15.09
N ARG A 218 16.94 -0.50 14.69
CA ARG A 218 16.92 -0.96 13.29
C ARG A 218 15.52 -1.33 12.83
N GLN A 219 14.75 -2.02 13.68
CA GLN A 219 13.39 -2.44 13.34
C GLN A 219 12.46 -1.24 13.13
N PHE A 220 12.38 -0.30 14.08
CA PHE A 220 11.51 0.87 13.95
C PHE A 220 11.91 1.77 12.78
N VAL A 221 13.21 2.03 12.59
CA VAL A 221 13.71 2.80 11.44
C VAL A 221 13.37 2.10 10.12
N PHE A 222 13.56 0.77 10.04
CA PHE A 222 13.18 0.00 8.85
C PHE A 222 11.67 0.08 8.57
N CYS A 223 10.83 -0.13 9.58
CA CYS A 223 9.38 -0.06 9.42
C CYS A 223 8.95 1.32 8.92
N GLN A 224 9.55 2.38 9.46
CA GLN A 224 9.23 3.75 9.08
C GLN A 224 9.76 4.15 7.70
N LEU A 225 10.89 3.57 7.27
CA LEU A 225 11.46 3.75 5.93
C LEU A 225 10.78 2.90 4.86
N TRP A 226 9.94 1.94 5.24
CA TRP A 226 9.34 0.98 4.31
C TRP A 226 8.59 1.68 3.17
N TYR A 227 7.73 2.66 3.48
CA TYR A 227 6.97 3.42 2.47
C TYR A 227 7.89 4.20 1.50
N PRO A 228 8.83 5.05 1.98
CA PRO A 228 9.82 5.69 1.10
C PRO A 228 10.60 4.70 0.22
N MET A 229 11.11 3.60 0.80
CA MET A 229 11.89 2.60 0.06
C MET A 229 11.05 1.91 -1.01
N PHE A 230 9.83 1.50 -0.66
CA PHE A 230 8.88 0.88 -1.58
C PHE A 230 8.55 1.81 -2.75
N ALA A 231 8.25 3.09 -2.47
CA ALA A 231 7.93 4.08 -3.50
C ALA A 231 9.12 4.34 -4.44
N LEU A 232 10.34 4.47 -3.90
CA LEU A 232 11.55 4.66 -4.69
C LEU A 232 11.86 3.43 -5.56
N PHE A 233 11.71 2.22 -5.00
CA PHE A 233 11.90 0.97 -5.74
C PHE A 233 10.91 0.84 -6.89
N ALA A 234 9.62 1.12 -6.66
CA ALA A 234 8.59 1.06 -7.69
C ALA A 234 8.82 2.12 -8.78
N MET A 235 9.20 3.35 -8.40
CA MET A 235 9.56 4.40 -9.35
C MET A 235 10.78 4.02 -10.19
N ALA A 236 11.83 3.46 -9.58
CA ALA A 236 13.02 3.00 -10.29
C ALA A 236 12.68 1.88 -11.29
N THR A 237 11.83 0.92 -10.87
CA THR A 237 11.36 -0.18 -11.74
C THR A 237 10.56 0.36 -12.92
N TYR A 238 9.68 1.34 -12.68
CA TYR A 238 8.91 2.02 -13.73
C TYR A 238 9.82 2.79 -14.71
N ALA A 239 10.83 3.50 -14.20
CA ALA A 239 11.72 4.34 -14.99
C ALA A 239 12.82 3.54 -15.73
N MET A 240 13.17 2.34 -15.27
CA MET A 240 14.23 1.52 -15.85
C MET A 240 14.08 1.30 -17.37
N PRO A 241 12.96 0.78 -17.91
CA PRO A 241 12.86 0.54 -19.34
C PRO A 241 12.84 1.83 -20.17
N ILE A 242 12.30 2.92 -19.60
CA ILE A 242 12.31 4.26 -20.19
C ILE A 242 13.76 4.74 -20.34
N TYR A 243 14.56 4.64 -19.28
CA TYR A 243 15.97 5.05 -19.28
C TYR A 243 16.81 4.22 -20.27
N ALA A 244 16.60 2.90 -20.34
CA ALA A 244 17.31 2.06 -21.30
C ALA A 244 17.05 2.48 -22.75
N LEU A 245 15.80 2.77 -23.10
CA LEU A 245 15.43 3.23 -24.43
C LEU A 245 16.05 4.60 -24.75
N LEU A 246 16.00 5.55 -23.81
CA LEU A 246 16.54 6.89 -24.01
C LEU A 246 18.08 6.92 -24.08
N SER A 247 18.75 6.07 -23.31
CA SER A 247 20.22 5.99 -23.29
C SER A 247 20.79 5.09 -24.39
N GLY A 248 19.98 4.20 -24.97
CA GLY A 248 20.40 3.17 -25.92
C GLY A 248 21.29 2.07 -25.31
N ASN A 249 21.39 2.03 -23.98
CA ASN A 249 22.27 1.13 -23.23
C ASN A 249 21.49 0.04 -22.48
N ASN A 250 22.06 -1.15 -22.43
CA ASN A 250 21.56 -2.25 -21.61
C ASN A 250 22.13 -2.18 -20.20
N PHE A 251 21.32 -2.56 -19.22
CA PHE A 251 21.75 -2.65 -17.82
C PHE A 251 22.60 -3.90 -17.53
N ALA A 252 22.44 -4.96 -18.31
CA ALA A 252 23.16 -6.21 -18.16
C ALA A 252 23.50 -6.79 -19.54
N ASN A 253 24.70 -7.38 -19.66
CA ASN A 253 25.16 -8.05 -20.87
C ASN A 253 24.93 -9.56 -20.78
N VAL A 254 23.66 -9.96 -20.71
CA VAL A 254 23.22 -11.36 -20.61
C VAL A 254 22.03 -11.57 -21.54
N ALA A 255 21.86 -12.78 -22.08
CA ALA A 255 20.68 -13.10 -22.86
C ALA A 255 19.43 -13.12 -21.96
N TYR A 256 18.25 -12.83 -22.53
CA TYR A 256 17.02 -12.74 -21.71
C TYR A 256 16.65 -14.06 -20.98
N PRO A 257 16.79 -15.26 -21.58
CA PRO A 257 16.54 -16.51 -20.85
C PRO A 257 17.54 -16.75 -19.71
N GLU A 258 18.80 -16.37 -19.88
CA GLU A 258 19.80 -16.43 -18.81
C GLU A 258 19.44 -15.47 -17.69
N PHE A 259 19.03 -14.24 -18.03
CA PHE A 259 18.52 -13.28 -17.04
C PHE A 259 17.36 -13.87 -16.24
N LEU A 260 16.38 -14.51 -16.91
CA LEU A 260 15.26 -15.17 -16.23
C LEU A 260 15.78 -16.30 -15.34
N PHE A 261 16.72 -17.13 -15.78
CA PHE A 261 17.30 -18.19 -14.97
C PHE A 261 17.92 -17.66 -13.66
N TYR A 262 18.67 -16.55 -13.72
CA TYR A 262 19.26 -15.93 -12.53
C TYR A 262 18.22 -15.20 -11.66
N TYR A 263 17.20 -14.61 -12.27
CA TYR A 263 16.15 -13.87 -11.58
C TYR A 263 15.14 -14.79 -10.87
N MET A 264 14.77 -15.91 -11.48
CA MET A 264 13.67 -16.77 -11.04
C MET A 264 13.81 -17.26 -9.59
N PRO A 265 14.98 -17.68 -9.08
CA PRO A 265 15.13 -18.04 -7.67
C PRO A 265 14.78 -16.88 -6.72
N SER A 266 15.18 -15.65 -7.05
CA SER A 266 14.89 -14.47 -6.23
C SER A 266 13.40 -14.12 -6.17
N ALA A 267 12.64 -14.45 -7.22
CA ALA A 267 11.19 -14.29 -7.25
C ALA A 267 10.44 -15.48 -6.62
N ALA A 268 10.90 -16.71 -6.87
CA ALA A 268 10.24 -17.93 -6.46
C ALA A 268 10.38 -18.20 -4.96
N ILE A 269 11.54 -17.92 -4.35
CA ILE A 269 11.79 -18.20 -2.93
C ILE A 269 10.83 -17.40 -2.01
N PRO A 270 10.65 -16.08 -2.16
CA PRO A 270 9.66 -15.34 -1.37
C PRO A 270 8.23 -15.85 -1.54
N ILE A 271 7.84 -16.20 -2.78
CA ILE A 271 6.51 -16.76 -3.05
C ILE A 271 6.34 -18.11 -2.35
N ALA A 272 7.33 -19.00 -2.45
CA ALA A 272 7.33 -20.30 -1.78
C ALA A 272 7.27 -20.13 -0.25
N MET A 273 7.99 -19.15 0.30
CA MET A 273 7.94 -18.81 1.73
C MET A 273 6.54 -18.35 2.15
N VAL A 274 5.90 -17.47 1.38
CA VAL A 274 4.51 -17.04 1.64
C VAL A 274 3.55 -18.23 1.61
N ILE A 275 3.66 -19.10 0.60
CA ILE A 275 2.81 -20.30 0.50
C ILE A 275 3.05 -21.23 1.69
N PHE A 276 4.30 -21.43 2.10
CA PHE A 276 4.68 -22.24 3.24
C PHE A 276 4.08 -21.71 4.55
N LEU A 277 4.31 -20.43 4.86
CA LEU A 277 3.76 -19.79 6.07
C LEU A 277 2.23 -19.82 6.12
N LYS A 278 1.58 -19.73 4.95
CA LYS A 278 0.13 -19.87 4.84
C LYS A 278 -0.36 -21.28 5.10
N ARG A 279 0.35 -22.30 4.61
CA ARG A 279 0.04 -23.71 4.91
C ARG A 279 0.17 -24.01 6.41
N LEU A 280 1.06 -23.30 7.11
CA LEU A 280 1.16 -23.37 8.57
C LEU A 280 0.03 -22.63 9.32
N GLY A 281 -0.92 -21.99 8.62
CA GLY A 281 -2.01 -21.27 9.25
C GLY A 281 -1.59 -19.97 9.94
N LEU A 282 -0.43 -19.41 9.60
CA LEU A 282 0.10 -18.22 10.27
C LEU A 282 -0.43 -16.90 9.69
N SER A 283 -1.13 -16.93 8.55
CA SER A 283 -1.66 -15.71 7.93
C SER A 283 -2.98 -15.25 8.57
N ARG A 284 -3.19 -13.93 8.64
CA ARG A 284 -4.45 -13.34 9.10
C ARG A 284 -4.96 -12.30 8.10
N PRO A 285 -6.13 -12.48 7.46
CA PRO A 285 -7.04 -13.63 7.61
C PRO A 285 -6.48 -14.90 6.96
N PHE A 286 -7.03 -16.05 7.35
CA PHE A 286 -6.71 -17.34 6.73
C PHE A 286 -7.07 -17.38 5.23
N SER A 287 -8.15 -16.68 4.86
CA SER A 287 -8.67 -16.58 3.48
C SER A 287 -7.80 -15.75 2.54
N ALA A 288 -6.78 -15.04 3.04
CA ALA A 288 -5.92 -14.21 2.20
C ALA A 288 -5.26 -15.06 1.10
N LYS A 289 -5.22 -14.59 -0.15
CA LYS A 289 -4.58 -15.34 -1.24
C LYS A 289 -3.08 -15.06 -1.28
N ALA A 290 -2.26 -16.08 -1.54
CA ALA A 290 -0.81 -15.91 -1.70
C ALA A 290 -0.47 -15.10 -2.96
N ILE A 291 -1.18 -15.41 -4.06
CA ILE A 291 -1.09 -14.71 -5.33
C ILE A 291 -2.53 -14.36 -5.72
N SER A 292 -2.80 -13.09 -5.95
CA SER A 292 -4.11 -12.59 -6.38
C SER A 292 -3.92 -11.48 -7.38
N TRP A 293 -4.75 -11.43 -8.41
CA TRP A 293 -4.69 -10.33 -9.37
C TRP A 293 -5.02 -8.99 -8.69
N GLU A 294 -5.94 -8.99 -7.71
CA GLU A 294 -6.29 -7.79 -6.94
C GLU A 294 -5.08 -7.27 -6.16
N GLY A 295 -4.43 -8.15 -5.41
CA GLY A 295 -3.25 -7.82 -4.61
C GLY A 295 -2.06 -7.44 -5.50
N THR A 296 -1.85 -8.11 -6.62
CA THR A 296 -0.79 -7.77 -7.58
C THR A 296 -1.01 -6.39 -8.20
N LEU A 297 -2.21 -6.10 -8.73
CA LEU A 297 -2.52 -4.78 -9.30
C LEU A 297 -2.40 -3.68 -8.25
N PHE A 298 -2.94 -3.91 -7.05
CA PHE A 298 -2.84 -2.94 -5.97
C PHE A 298 -1.40 -2.73 -5.51
N HIS A 299 -0.71 -3.79 -5.10
CA HIS A 299 0.60 -3.73 -4.46
C HIS A 299 1.69 -3.25 -5.43
N LEU A 300 1.76 -3.79 -6.66
CA LEU A 300 2.87 -3.49 -7.56
C LEU A 300 2.67 -2.21 -8.36
N PHE A 301 1.42 -1.84 -8.67
CA PHE A 301 1.15 -0.75 -9.63
C PHE A 301 0.33 0.38 -9.02
N ALA A 302 -0.78 0.08 -8.36
CA ALA A 302 -1.72 1.12 -7.93
C ALA A 302 -1.22 1.92 -6.71
N ARG A 303 -0.51 1.28 -5.79
CA ARG A 303 -0.16 1.81 -4.46
C ARG A 303 0.94 2.87 -4.49
N TRP A 304 2.02 2.63 -5.23
CA TRP A 304 3.26 3.41 -5.11
C TRP A 304 3.15 4.91 -5.46
N PRO A 305 2.32 5.39 -6.41
CA PRO A 305 2.26 6.82 -6.71
C PRO A 305 1.71 7.63 -5.52
N TRP A 306 0.73 7.06 -4.80
CA TRP A 306 0.12 7.69 -3.63
C TRP A 306 1.01 7.59 -2.41
N VAL A 307 1.72 6.47 -2.25
CA VAL A 307 2.76 6.35 -1.23
C VAL A 307 3.84 7.41 -1.46
N MET A 308 4.34 7.53 -2.69
CA MET A 308 5.33 8.55 -3.08
C MET A 308 4.83 9.96 -2.78
N ALA A 309 3.60 10.28 -3.20
CA ALA A 309 2.99 11.58 -2.95
C ALA A 309 2.89 11.90 -1.44
N GLY A 310 2.51 10.92 -0.61
CA GLY A 310 2.45 11.10 0.85
C GLY A 310 3.83 11.28 1.48
N THR A 311 4.81 10.49 1.06
CA THR A 311 6.21 10.63 1.49
C THR A 311 6.77 12.01 1.12
N LEU A 312 6.62 12.43 -0.14
CA LEU A 312 7.09 13.74 -0.60
C LEU A 312 6.35 14.90 0.10
N ALA A 313 5.06 14.75 0.36
CA ALA A 313 4.30 15.73 1.12
C ALA A 313 4.84 15.87 2.55
N SER A 314 5.15 14.76 3.24
CA SER A 314 5.77 14.79 4.57
C SER A 314 7.18 15.41 4.54
N VAL A 315 8.02 15.04 3.57
CA VAL A 315 9.36 15.65 3.41
C VAL A 315 9.25 17.16 3.17
N ARG A 316 8.34 17.59 2.28
CA ARG A 316 8.08 19.00 2.05
C ARG A 316 7.64 19.68 3.36
N ASP A 317 6.63 19.14 4.03
CA ASP A 317 6.08 19.72 5.27
C ASP A 317 7.18 19.85 6.35
N TYR A 318 8.07 18.85 6.47
CA TYR A 318 9.22 18.88 7.38
C TYR A 318 10.23 19.96 7.04
N LEU A 319 10.52 20.17 5.74
CA LEU A 319 11.47 21.18 5.25
C LEU A 319 10.89 22.60 5.34
N THR A 320 9.60 22.78 5.01
CA THR A 320 8.93 24.09 5.01
C THR A 320 8.30 24.45 6.36
N LYS A 321 8.32 23.53 7.33
CA LYS A 321 7.61 23.65 8.62
C LYS A 321 6.13 23.99 8.46
N SER A 322 5.52 23.56 7.35
CA SER A 322 4.12 23.84 7.04
C SER A 322 3.21 22.81 7.69
N PHE A 323 2.16 23.28 8.34
CA PHE A 323 1.12 22.43 8.93
C PHE A 323 -0.02 22.24 7.92
N VAL A 324 -0.38 20.99 7.59
CA VAL A 324 -1.55 20.69 6.76
C VAL A 324 -2.58 19.94 7.58
N ASP A 325 -3.77 20.51 7.64
CA ASP A 325 -4.88 20.03 8.46
C ASP A 325 -5.37 18.64 8.02
N PHE A 326 -5.70 17.81 9.01
CA PHE A 326 -6.08 16.42 8.77
C PHE A 326 -7.51 16.31 8.26
N ARG A 327 -7.71 15.62 7.13
CA ARG A 327 -9.05 15.31 6.61
C ARG A 327 -9.40 13.86 6.92
N VAL A 328 -10.33 13.67 7.86
CA VAL A 328 -10.93 12.36 8.16
C VAL A 328 -11.60 11.83 6.91
N THR A 329 -11.26 10.61 6.51
CA THR A 329 -11.95 9.91 5.42
C THR A 329 -13.38 9.58 5.89
N PRO A 330 -14.44 9.94 5.16
CA PRO A 330 -15.80 9.64 5.59
C PRO A 330 -15.98 8.12 5.76
N LYS A 331 -16.20 7.65 6.99
CA LYS A 331 -16.68 6.28 7.27
C LYS A 331 -18.21 6.32 7.15
N GLY A 332 -18.76 5.93 6.00
CA GLY A 332 -20.21 5.90 5.81
C GLY A 332 -20.68 5.44 4.44
N SER A 333 -21.88 4.86 4.40
CA SER A 333 -22.59 4.38 3.21
C SER A 333 -23.31 5.52 2.46
N GLY A 334 -22.64 6.65 2.26
CA GLY A 334 -23.19 7.77 1.49
C GLY A 334 -23.35 7.43 0.00
N PRO A 335 -24.13 8.21 -0.77
CA PRO A 335 -24.28 8.00 -2.21
C PRO A 335 -22.91 8.02 -2.89
N LYS A 336 -22.56 6.89 -3.52
CA LYS A 336 -21.25 6.71 -4.15
C LYS A 336 -21.24 7.40 -5.51
N HIS A 337 -20.43 8.45 -5.65
CA HIS A 337 -20.28 9.21 -6.88
C HIS A 337 -19.20 8.60 -7.80
N LEU A 338 -19.15 9.07 -9.05
CA LEU A 338 -18.03 8.78 -9.94
C LEU A 338 -16.69 9.19 -9.32
N LEU A 339 -15.63 8.44 -9.66
CA LEU A 339 -14.28 8.73 -9.20
C LEU A 339 -13.83 10.15 -9.59
N PRO A 340 -13.20 10.89 -8.66
CA PRO A 340 -12.55 12.15 -9.01
C PRO A 340 -11.44 11.93 -10.04
N ALA A 341 -11.34 12.80 -11.06
CA ALA A 341 -10.31 12.68 -12.10
C ALA A 341 -8.88 12.59 -11.53
N ARG A 342 -8.60 13.30 -10.43
CA ARG A 342 -7.33 13.23 -9.69
C ARG A 342 -6.91 11.81 -9.26
N VAL A 343 -7.84 10.87 -9.16
CA VAL A 343 -7.57 9.47 -8.82
C VAL A 343 -7.06 8.69 -10.04
N ILE A 344 -7.60 8.99 -11.22
CA ILE A 344 -7.34 8.24 -12.46
C ILE A 344 -6.16 8.83 -13.25
N VAL A 345 -6.05 10.15 -13.27
CA VAL A 345 -5.04 10.89 -14.04
C VAL A 345 -3.60 10.39 -13.79
N PRO A 346 -3.14 10.13 -12.54
CA PRO A 346 -1.78 9.61 -12.33
C PRO A 346 -1.50 8.32 -13.09
N TYR A 347 -2.46 7.38 -13.15
CA TYR A 347 -2.28 6.11 -13.86
C TYR A 347 -2.32 6.28 -15.38
N ALA A 348 -3.18 7.17 -15.89
CA ALA A 348 -3.19 7.51 -17.30
C ALA A 348 -1.86 8.16 -17.73
N LEU A 349 -1.31 9.04 -16.91
CA LEU A 349 0.02 9.65 -17.14
C LEU A 349 1.14 8.61 -17.10
N LEU A 350 1.07 7.61 -16.21
CA LEU A 350 2.05 6.51 -16.19
C LEU A 350 1.94 5.61 -17.43
N ALA A 351 0.73 5.32 -17.90
CA ALA A 351 0.51 4.57 -19.14
C ALA A 351 1.09 5.31 -20.36
N VAL A 352 0.79 6.60 -20.49
CA VAL A 352 1.31 7.44 -21.57
C VAL A 352 2.82 7.62 -21.44
N GLY A 353 3.32 7.91 -20.24
CA GLY A 353 4.73 8.13 -19.96
C GLY A 353 5.61 6.94 -20.31
N ALA A 354 5.16 5.71 -20.03
CA ALA A 354 5.85 4.49 -20.45
C ALA A 354 5.75 4.22 -21.95
N SER A 355 4.71 4.74 -22.63
CA SER A 355 4.54 4.60 -24.08
C SER A 355 5.37 5.60 -24.90
N LEU A 356 5.64 6.79 -24.35
CA LEU A 356 6.33 7.86 -25.08
C LEU A 356 7.70 7.43 -25.64
N PRO A 357 8.61 6.81 -24.87
CA PRO A 357 9.89 6.35 -25.43
C PRO A 357 9.71 5.27 -26.49
N VAL A 358 8.66 4.45 -26.39
CA VAL A 358 8.36 3.42 -27.40
C VAL A 358 7.98 4.07 -28.73
N LEU A 359 7.22 5.16 -28.70
CA LEU A 359 6.75 5.85 -29.89
C LEU A 359 7.78 6.84 -30.47
N LEU A 360 8.60 7.46 -29.63
CA LEU A 360 9.48 8.57 -30.02
C LEU A 360 10.92 8.16 -30.28
N VAL A 361 11.42 7.09 -29.65
CA VAL A 361 12.78 6.61 -29.90
C VAL A 361 12.72 5.69 -31.10
N GLU A 362 13.40 6.02 -32.19
CA GLU A 362 13.39 5.20 -33.40
C GLU A 362 14.48 4.12 -33.43
N HIS A 363 15.65 4.43 -32.82
CA HIS A 363 16.86 3.60 -32.90
C HIS A 363 17.60 3.49 -31.56
N PRO A 364 17.11 2.68 -30.60
CA PRO A 364 17.70 2.56 -29.26
C PRO A 364 18.98 1.70 -29.24
N SER A 365 19.67 1.55 -30.38
CA SER A 365 20.93 0.81 -30.51
C SER A 365 20.87 -0.60 -29.90
N ARG A 366 21.45 -0.79 -28.70
CA ARG A 366 21.56 -2.10 -28.02
C ARG A 366 20.32 -2.44 -27.18
N ALA A 367 19.43 -1.46 -26.94
CA ALA A 367 18.31 -1.57 -26.02
C ALA A 367 16.98 -1.96 -26.67
N LEU A 368 16.99 -2.62 -27.83
CA LEU A 368 15.77 -3.03 -28.55
C LEU A 368 14.79 -3.81 -27.68
N GLY A 369 15.28 -4.73 -26.83
CA GLY A 369 14.43 -5.54 -25.93
C GLY A 369 13.58 -4.71 -24.95
N PHE A 370 14.02 -3.50 -24.62
CA PHE A 370 13.31 -2.62 -23.70
C PHE A 370 12.05 -1.99 -24.30
N TYR A 371 11.85 -2.04 -25.63
CA TYR A 371 10.56 -1.67 -26.22
C TYR A 371 9.44 -2.54 -25.67
N TRP A 372 9.68 -3.85 -25.56
CA TRP A 372 8.69 -4.78 -25.04
C TRP A 372 8.41 -4.51 -23.57
N LEU A 373 9.45 -4.29 -22.76
CA LEU A 373 9.31 -4.02 -21.32
C LEU A 373 8.59 -2.69 -21.04
N ALA A 374 8.91 -1.63 -21.79
CA ALA A 374 8.23 -0.34 -21.69
C ALA A 374 6.77 -0.43 -22.14
N ALA A 375 6.50 -1.09 -23.27
CA ALA A 375 5.14 -1.28 -23.79
C ALA A 375 4.29 -2.16 -22.84
N PHE A 376 4.88 -3.21 -22.26
CA PHE A 376 4.24 -4.05 -21.26
C PHE A 376 3.87 -3.25 -20.01
N ASN A 377 4.80 -2.45 -19.50
CA ASN A 377 4.56 -1.54 -18.38
C ASN A 377 3.41 -0.56 -18.69
N ALA A 378 3.45 0.07 -19.86
CA ALA A 378 2.40 0.99 -20.31
C ALA A 378 1.02 0.32 -20.38
N THR A 379 0.96 -0.91 -20.88
CA THR A 379 -0.27 -1.68 -21.00
C THR A 379 -0.84 -2.09 -19.66
N ILE A 380 0.01 -2.43 -18.69
CA ILE A 380 -0.46 -2.71 -17.32
C ILE A 380 -1.11 -1.48 -16.69
N TYR A 381 -0.54 -0.29 -16.86
CA TYR A 381 -1.18 0.94 -16.36
C TYR A 381 -2.47 1.27 -17.11
N GLY A 382 -2.52 1.02 -18.43
CA GLY A 382 -3.76 1.11 -19.21
C GLY A 382 -4.85 0.18 -18.68
N LEU A 383 -4.50 -1.09 -18.47
CA LEU A 383 -5.39 -2.10 -17.87
C LEU A 383 -5.82 -1.68 -16.46
N LEU A 384 -4.91 -1.12 -15.65
CA LEU A 384 -5.21 -0.65 -14.31
C LEU A 384 -6.26 0.47 -14.34
N VAL A 385 -6.18 1.42 -15.26
CA VAL A 385 -7.22 2.45 -15.44
C VAL A 385 -8.56 1.82 -15.77
N VAL A 386 -8.60 0.86 -16.70
CA VAL A 386 -9.83 0.15 -17.07
C VAL A 386 -10.41 -0.62 -15.88
N VAL A 387 -9.57 -1.31 -15.10
CA VAL A 387 -10.00 -2.05 -13.90
C VAL A 387 -10.55 -1.08 -12.85
N ILE A 388 -9.86 0.02 -12.57
CA ILE A 388 -10.30 1.03 -11.58
C ILE A 388 -11.67 1.59 -11.97
N VAL A 389 -11.82 2.06 -13.21
CA VAL A 389 -13.08 2.67 -13.69
C VAL A 389 -14.18 1.62 -13.79
N GLY A 390 -13.91 0.49 -14.44
CA GLY A 390 -14.88 -0.58 -14.66
C GLY A 390 -15.38 -1.18 -13.35
N LYS A 391 -14.48 -1.54 -12.43
CA LYS A 391 -14.87 -2.08 -11.12
C LYS A 391 -15.62 -1.05 -10.29
N HIS A 392 -15.20 0.22 -10.29
CA HIS A 392 -15.92 1.27 -9.55
C HIS A 392 -17.35 1.45 -10.06
N LEU A 393 -17.58 1.37 -11.37
CA LEU A 393 -18.93 1.44 -11.94
C LEU A 393 -19.77 0.22 -11.55
N THR A 394 -19.22 -0.99 -11.65
CA THR A 394 -19.95 -2.24 -11.37
C THR A 394 -20.23 -2.44 -9.88
N GLU A 395 -19.25 -2.20 -9.01
CA GLU A 395 -19.35 -2.45 -7.57
C GLU A 395 -20.27 -1.43 -6.88
N ASN A 396 -20.33 -0.20 -7.40
CA ASN A 396 -21.12 0.88 -6.80
C ASN A 396 -22.45 1.14 -7.53
N ARG A 397 -22.78 0.34 -8.56
CA ARG A 397 -24.03 0.41 -9.34
C ARG A 397 -24.38 1.84 -9.81
N ILE A 398 -23.37 2.58 -10.28
CA ILE A 398 -23.53 4.00 -10.62
C ILE A 398 -24.32 4.12 -11.94
N SER A 399 -25.41 4.89 -11.92
CA SER A 399 -26.19 5.18 -13.12
C SER A 399 -25.42 6.11 -14.07
N LEU A 400 -25.24 5.66 -15.31
CA LEU A 400 -24.50 6.38 -16.37
C LEU A 400 -25.21 7.67 -16.81
N ARG A 401 -26.55 7.68 -16.79
CA ARG A 401 -27.36 8.81 -17.29
C ARG A 401 -27.29 10.07 -16.42
N GLN A 402 -26.89 9.95 -15.16
CA GLN A 402 -26.86 11.09 -14.23
C GLN A 402 -25.52 11.83 -14.21
N ASN A 403 -24.50 11.37 -14.95
CA ASN A 403 -23.14 11.90 -14.86
C ASN A 403 -22.38 11.95 -16.21
N GLU A 404 -23.07 12.29 -17.30
CA GLU A 404 -22.55 12.17 -18.68
C GLU A 404 -21.18 12.84 -18.88
N GLY A 405 -20.98 14.07 -18.40
CA GLY A 405 -19.70 14.79 -18.57
C GLY A 405 -18.51 14.16 -17.84
N LYS A 406 -18.72 13.70 -16.59
CA LYS A 406 -17.67 13.01 -15.82
C LYS A 406 -17.39 11.62 -16.38
N PHE A 407 -18.43 10.94 -16.86
CA PHE A 407 -18.29 9.65 -17.52
C PHE A 407 -17.51 9.78 -18.84
N ALA A 408 -17.83 10.77 -19.66
CA ALA A 408 -17.09 11.07 -20.90
C ALA A 408 -15.62 11.34 -20.61
N LEU A 409 -15.30 12.15 -19.59
CA LEU A 409 -13.90 12.39 -19.19
C LEU A 409 -13.18 11.11 -18.77
N GLN A 410 -13.80 10.27 -17.93
CA GLN A 410 -13.19 9.01 -17.51
C GLN A 410 -13.03 8.02 -18.67
N GLY A 411 -14.02 7.95 -19.56
CA GLY A 411 -13.98 7.15 -20.78
C GLY A 411 -12.84 7.60 -21.69
N SER A 412 -12.67 8.91 -21.91
CA SER A 412 -11.57 9.47 -22.69
C SER A 412 -10.21 9.17 -22.05
N LEU A 413 -10.07 9.34 -20.73
CA LEU A 413 -8.83 9.00 -20.02
C LEU A 413 -8.50 7.50 -20.13
N ALA A 414 -9.50 6.63 -20.00
CA ALA A 414 -9.32 5.19 -20.16
C ALA A 414 -8.95 4.83 -21.61
N ALA A 415 -9.60 5.45 -22.59
CA ALA A 415 -9.30 5.25 -24.01
C ALA A 415 -7.86 5.68 -24.32
N ILE A 416 -7.42 6.86 -23.87
CA ILE A 416 -6.04 7.34 -24.03
C ILE A 416 -5.05 6.37 -23.38
N ALA A 417 -5.33 5.95 -22.13
CA ALA A 417 -4.47 5.04 -21.38
C ALA A 417 -4.35 3.64 -21.99
N VAL A 418 -5.25 3.26 -22.91
CA VAL A 418 -5.23 1.95 -23.59
C VAL A 418 -4.73 2.06 -25.03
N LEU A 419 -5.25 3.02 -25.81
CA LEU A 419 -4.96 3.16 -27.23
C LEU A 419 -3.49 3.54 -27.48
N ILE A 420 -2.90 4.39 -26.63
CA ILE A 420 -1.50 4.81 -26.80
C ILE A 420 -0.54 3.63 -26.55
N PRO A 421 -0.64 2.85 -25.45
CA PRO A 421 0.16 1.64 -25.30
C PRO A 421 -0.05 0.61 -26.42
N LEU A 422 -1.29 0.44 -26.90
CA LEU A 422 -1.59 -0.48 -28.01
C LEU A 422 -0.90 -0.04 -29.31
N ALA A 423 -0.89 1.26 -29.61
CA ALA A 423 -0.16 1.79 -30.75
C ALA A 423 1.35 1.54 -30.63
N GLY A 424 1.92 1.72 -29.43
CA GLY A 424 3.33 1.41 -29.17
C GLY A 424 3.65 -0.08 -29.34
N PHE A 425 2.77 -0.96 -28.88
CA PHE A 425 2.90 -2.41 -29.09
C PHE A 425 2.79 -2.80 -30.58
N TYR A 426 1.87 -2.19 -31.32
CA TYR A 426 1.70 -2.43 -32.74
C TYR A 426 2.94 -2.00 -33.54
N ASP A 427 3.51 -0.84 -33.23
CA ASP A 427 4.64 -0.27 -33.96
C ASP A 427 5.97 -0.97 -33.61
N ARG A 428 6.25 -1.17 -32.32
CA ARG A 428 7.57 -1.61 -31.83
C ARG A 428 7.59 -2.94 -31.11
N GLY A 429 6.45 -3.61 -30.94
CA GLY A 429 6.37 -4.89 -30.22
C GLY A 429 7.27 -5.97 -30.82
N LEU A 430 7.30 -6.09 -32.15
CA LEU A 430 8.15 -7.06 -32.85
C LEU A 430 9.64 -6.73 -32.72
N GLN A 431 10.01 -5.44 -32.73
CA GLN A 431 11.38 -4.99 -32.48
C GLN A 431 11.82 -5.35 -31.06
N GLY A 432 10.92 -5.19 -30.09
CA GLY A 432 11.10 -5.62 -28.72
C GLY A 432 11.39 -7.12 -28.59
N ILE A 433 10.55 -7.97 -29.20
CA ILE A 433 10.75 -9.42 -29.18
C ILE A 433 12.08 -9.80 -29.85
N TYR A 434 12.40 -9.18 -30.99
CA TYR A 434 13.68 -9.39 -31.67
C TYR A 434 14.87 -9.03 -30.77
N GLY A 435 14.78 -7.95 -30.00
CA GLY A 435 15.81 -7.58 -29.03
C GLY A 435 15.96 -8.59 -27.89
N LEU A 436 14.86 -9.16 -27.39
CA LEU A 436 14.88 -10.13 -26.29
C LEU A 436 15.43 -11.51 -26.69
N GLN A 437 15.28 -11.92 -27.95
CA GLN A 437 15.83 -13.20 -28.45
C GLN A 437 17.33 -13.14 -28.79
N GLN A 438 17.92 -11.95 -28.88
CA GLN A 438 19.35 -11.81 -29.20
C GLN A 438 20.22 -12.53 -28.16
N GLY A 439 21.16 -13.35 -28.63
CA GLY A 439 22.04 -14.16 -27.76
C GLY A 439 21.38 -15.39 -27.14
N ALA A 440 20.08 -15.63 -27.36
CA ALA A 440 19.34 -16.74 -26.75
C ALA A 440 19.27 -18.01 -27.62
N GLY A 441 19.73 -17.97 -28.87
CA GLY A 441 19.52 -19.05 -29.84
C GLY A 441 18.05 -19.27 -30.22
N LEU A 442 17.18 -18.30 -29.91
CA LEU A 442 15.74 -18.32 -30.23
C LEU A 442 15.47 -17.57 -31.54
N HIS A 443 14.66 -18.16 -32.41
CA HIS A 443 14.27 -17.59 -33.70
C HIS A 443 12.74 -17.38 -33.74
N ILE A 444 12.26 -16.34 -33.06
CA ILE A 444 10.83 -15.98 -33.00
C ILE A 444 10.49 -14.87 -33.99
N VAL A 445 11.42 -13.95 -34.22
CA VAL A 445 11.27 -12.83 -35.16
C VAL A 445 12.49 -12.76 -36.07
N LYS A 446 12.28 -12.61 -37.37
CA LYS A 446 13.36 -12.38 -38.34
C LYS A 446 13.31 -10.96 -38.90
N VAL A 447 14.48 -10.43 -39.23
CA VAL A 447 14.62 -9.15 -39.93
C VAL A 447 14.62 -9.44 -41.43
N THR A 448 13.67 -8.85 -42.14
CA THR A 448 13.61 -8.87 -43.60
C THR A 448 13.95 -7.48 -44.13
N TYR A 449 14.77 -7.42 -45.16
CA TYR A 449 15.08 -6.19 -45.86
C TYR A 449 14.25 -6.18 -47.15
N PRO A 450 13.49 -5.11 -47.44
CA PRO A 450 12.80 -5.00 -48.72
C PRO A 450 13.85 -5.00 -49.82
N VAL A 451 13.62 -5.83 -50.83
CA VAL A 451 14.51 -5.97 -51.98
C VAL A 451 14.39 -4.71 -52.84
N SER A 452 15.14 -3.67 -52.53
CA SER A 452 15.48 -2.62 -53.48
C SER A 452 16.85 -2.95 -54.06
N GLY A 453 16.90 -3.17 -55.38
CA GLY A 453 18.10 -3.58 -56.11
C GLY A 453 19.35 -2.77 -55.74
N ALA A 454 20.49 -3.47 -55.76
CA ALA A 454 21.83 -2.92 -55.54
C ALA A 454 22.12 -2.36 -54.13
N GLY A 455 21.96 -3.18 -53.10
CA GLY A 455 22.87 -3.20 -51.93
C GLY A 455 23.02 -1.92 -51.08
N ARG A 456 22.10 -0.96 -51.20
CA ARG A 456 22.05 0.26 -50.37
C ARG A 456 20.62 0.55 -49.96
N GLY A 457 20.05 -0.32 -49.13
CA GLY A 457 18.87 0.02 -48.34
C GLY A 457 19.32 0.81 -47.12
N GLU A 458 18.79 2.02 -46.91
CA GLU A 458 19.00 2.77 -45.68
C GLU A 458 18.61 1.94 -44.45
N LEU A 459 19.29 2.17 -43.32
CA LEU A 459 19.06 1.54 -42.01
C LEU A 459 17.58 1.59 -41.54
N GLY A 460 16.76 2.46 -42.14
CA GLY A 460 15.32 2.61 -41.87
C GLY A 460 14.40 1.59 -42.54
N SER A 461 14.91 0.67 -43.38
CA SER A 461 14.08 -0.28 -44.14
C SER A 461 13.95 -1.68 -43.52
N GLN A 462 14.34 -1.89 -42.25
CA GLN A 462 14.23 -3.19 -41.61
C GLN A 462 12.77 -3.53 -41.26
N ARG A 463 12.23 -4.61 -41.85
CA ARG A 463 10.89 -5.13 -41.51
C ARG A 463 11.00 -6.38 -40.65
N PHE A 464 10.44 -6.32 -39.45
CA PHE A 464 10.40 -7.43 -38.50
C PHE A 464 9.17 -8.30 -38.77
N VAL A 465 9.36 -9.61 -38.92
CA VAL A 465 8.28 -10.56 -39.21
C VAL A 465 8.43 -11.77 -38.29
N PHE A 466 7.32 -12.31 -37.80
CA PHE A 466 7.35 -13.58 -37.06
C PHE A 466 7.98 -14.68 -37.92
N ASP A 467 8.88 -15.43 -37.30
CA ASP A 467 9.43 -16.65 -37.87
C ASP A 467 8.71 -17.84 -37.25
N LEU A 468 7.85 -18.47 -38.02
CA LEU A 468 7.06 -19.61 -37.55
C LEU A 468 7.84 -20.94 -37.70
N GLY A 469 9.05 -20.92 -38.28
CA GLY A 469 9.89 -22.12 -38.45
C GLY A 469 9.38 -23.15 -39.46
N TRP A 470 8.34 -22.85 -40.24
CA TRP A 470 7.76 -23.75 -41.26
C TRP A 470 8.48 -23.65 -42.62
N GLY A 471 9.76 -23.34 -42.63
CA GLY A 471 10.52 -23.15 -43.86
C GLY A 471 12.00 -23.33 -43.65
N GLU A 472 12.42 -24.59 -43.54
CA GLU A 472 13.66 -25.09 -44.16
C GLU A 472 13.30 -26.06 -45.29
#